data_AF-A0A3S4KB58-F1
#
_entry.id   AF-A0A3S4KB58-F1
#
_cell.length_a   1.000
_cell.length_b   1.000
_cell.length_c   1.000
_cell.angle_alpha   90.00
_cell.angle_beta   90.00
_cell.angle_gamma   90.00
#
_symmetry.space_group_name_H-M   'P 1'
#
loop_
_entity.id
_entity.type
_entity.pdbx_description
1 polymer ?
#
loop_
_entity_poly.entity_id
_entity_poly.type
_entity_poly.pdbx_seq_one_letter_code
_entity_poly.pdbx_strand_id
1 'polypeptide(L)'
;MYDTVKGSDYIGDQDAIEYMCKTGPEAILELEHMGLPFSRLDDGRIYQRPFGGQSKNFGGEQAARTAAAADRTGHALLHTLYQQNLKNHTTIFSEWYALDLVKNQDGAVVGCTALCIETGEVVYFKARATVLATGGAGRIYQSTTNAHINTGDGVGMAIRAGVPVQDMEMWQFHPTGIAGAGVLVTEGCRGEGGYLLNKHGERFMERYAPNAKDLAGRDVVARSIMIEIREGRGCDGPWGATRETETRSPG
;
A
#
# COMPACT_ATOMS: atom_id res chain seq x y z
N MET A 1 9.09 1.55 15.12
CA MET A 1 10.31 2.19 14.60
C MET A 1 11.28 1.18 14.00
N TYR A 2 11.94 0.31 14.77
CA TYR A 2 12.99 -0.62 14.27
C TYR A 2 12.65 -1.36 12.97
N ASP A 3 11.51 -2.06 12.93
CA ASP A 3 11.16 -2.85 11.74
C ASP A 3 10.95 -2.00 10.49
N THR A 4 10.47 -0.77 10.65
CA THR A 4 10.27 0.16 9.54
C THR A 4 11.61 0.67 9.01
N VAL A 5 12.55 1.01 9.89
CA VAL A 5 13.91 1.43 9.51
C VAL A 5 14.67 0.30 8.82
N LYS A 6 14.60 -0.91 9.38
CA LYS A 6 15.20 -2.10 8.76
C LYS A 6 14.51 -2.44 7.43
N GLY A 7 13.18 -2.36 7.39
CA GLY A 7 12.38 -2.71 6.22
C GLY A 7 12.49 -1.72 5.07
N SER A 8 12.87 -0.46 5.34
CA SER A 8 13.24 0.53 4.33
C SER A 8 14.68 0.39 3.86
N ASP A 9 15.40 -0.66 4.25
CA ASP A 9 16.82 -0.86 3.97
C ASP A 9 17.68 0.37 4.35
N TYR A 10 17.33 0.99 5.49
CA TYR A 10 18.03 2.14 6.08
C TYR A 10 18.07 3.43 5.26
N ILE A 11 17.34 3.51 4.14
CA ILE A 11 17.20 4.75 3.35
C ILE A 11 15.96 5.57 3.72
N GLY A 12 15.10 5.06 4.61
CA GLY A 12 13.96 5.83 5.12
C GLY A 12 14.39 6.81 6.22
N ASP A 13 13.95 8.06 6.09
CA ASP A 13 14.24 9.13 7.06
C ASP A 13 13.71 8.78 8.46
N GLN A 14 14.62 8.66 9.43
CA GLN A 14 14.28 8.08 10.73
C GLN A 14 13.43 9.00 11.60
N ASP A 15 13.54 10.32 11.44
CA ASP A 15 12.70 11.31 12.11
C ASP A 15 11.23 11.20 11.65
N ALA A 16 11.00 11.07 10.34
CA ALA A 16 9.68 10.83 9.77
C ALA A 16 9.11 9.47 10.21
N ILE A 17 9.94 8.41 10.20
CA ILE A 17 9.55 7.08 10.68
C ILE A 17 9.22 7.10 12.18
N GLU A 18 9.99 7.82 12.99
CA GLU A 18 9.73 7.98 14.42
C GLU A 18 8.38 8.65 14.65
N TYR A 19 8.13 9.79 14.00
CA TYR A 19 6.86 10.50 14.07
C TYR A 19 5.68 9.58 13.71
N MET A 20 5.77 8.90 12.56
CA MET A 20 4.72 7.98 12.10
C MET A 20 4.47 6.86 13.12
N CYS A 21 5.52 6.21 13.63
CA CYS A 21 5.38 5.11 14.58
C CYS A 21 4.84 5.57 15.95
N LYS A 22 5.22 6.77 16.38
CA LYS A 22 4.84 7.33 17.68
C LYS A 22 3.40 7.82 17.68
N THR A 23 2.97 8.48 16.61
CA THR A 23 1.63 9.05 16.45
C THR A 23 0.61 8.01 16.00
N GLY A 24 1.05 6.94 15.34
CA GLY A 24 0.19 5.88 14.78
C GLY A 24 -0.91 5.35 15.72
N PRO A 25 -0.63 4.97 16.98
CA PRO A 25 -1.66 4.45 17.87
C PRO A 25 -2.83 5.42 18.09
N GLU A 26 -2.55 6.71 18.31
CA GLU A 26 -3.58 7.73 18.50
C GLU A 26 -4.41 7.95 17.23
N ALA A 27 -3.73 8.08 16.07
CA ALA A 27 -4.40 8.25 14.79
C ALA A 27 -5.32 7.07 14.42
N ILE A 28 -4.95 5.83 14.75
CA ILE A 28 -5.80 4.66 14.49
C ILE A 28 -7.01 4.62 15.45
N LEU A 29 -6.83 4.99 16.71
CA LEU A 29 -7.95 5.08 17.65
C LEU A 29 -8.93 6.20 17.26
N GLU A 30 -8.42 7.31 16.72
CA GLU A 30 -9.26 8.37 16.15
C GLU A 30 -10.18 7.84 15.04
N LEU A 31 -9.67 6.99 14.14
CA LEU A 31 -10.50 6.35 13.11
C LEU A 31 -11.58 5.44 13.70
N GLU A 32 -11.27 4.72 14.78
CA GLU A 32 -12.26 3.89 15.47
C GLU A 32 -13.34 4.77 16.12
N HIS A 33 -12.96 5.90 16.74
CA HIS A 33 -13.91 6.89 17.25
C HIS A 33 -14.75 7.57 16.15
N MET A 34 -14.22 7.67 14.92
CA MET A 34 -14.98 8.09 13.73
C MET A 34 -15.98 7.03 13.25
N GLY A 35 -15.95 5.82 13.81
CA GLY A 35 -16.85 4.72 13.48
C GLY A 35 -16.28 3.70 12.49
N LEU A 36 -14.95 3.63 12.31
CA LEU A 36 -14.35 2.60 11.45
C LEU A 36 -14.63 1.21 12.03
N PRO A 37 -15.29 0.31 11.27
CA PRO A 37 -15.73 -1.00 11.77
C PRO A 37 -14.59 -2.02 11.81
N PHE A 38 -13.59 -1.80 12.67
CA PHE A 38 -12.55 -2.79 12.92
C PHE A 38 -13.14 -4.11 13.44
N SER A 39 -12.54 -5.23 13.02
CA SER A 39 -12.76 -6.53 13.65
C SER A 39 -12.33 -6.46 15.13
N ARG A 40 -12.89 -7.34 15.96
CA ARG A 40 -12.70 -7.28 17.42
C ARG A 40 -12.08 -8.56 17.95
N LEU A 41 -11.29 -8.41 19.01
CA LEU A 41 -10.94 -9.50 19.92
C LEU A 41 -12.11 -9.80 20.85
N ASP A 42 -12.03 -10.91 21.58
CA ASP A 42 -13.05 -11.32 22.56
C ASP A 42 -13.30 -10.27 23.66
N ASP A 43 -12.29 -9.46 23.97
CA ASP A 43 -12.37 -8.38 24.96
C ASP A 43 -12.86 -7.04 24.38
N GLY A 44 -13.29 -7.03 23.11
CA GLY A 44 -13.83 -5.85 22.44
C GLY A 44 -12.79 -4.86 21.91
N ARG A 45 -11.49 -5.09 22.13
CA ARG A 45 -10.43 -4.29 21.52
C ARG A 45 -10.31 -4.58 20.02
N ILE A 46 -9.63 -3.68 19.31
CA ILE A 46 -9.35 -3.82 17.88
C ILE A 46 -8.50 -5.09 17.64
N TYR A 47 -8.98 -5.97 16.76
CA TYR A 47 -8.23 -7.13 16.30
C TYR A 47 -7.01 -6.72 15.49
N GLN A 48 -5.89 -7.39 15.73
CA GLN A 48 -4.63 -7.20 15.00
C GLN A 48 -4.09 -8.55 14.53
N ARG A 49 -3.63 -8.61 13.28
CA ARG A 49 -3.04 -9.82 12.67
C ARG A 49 -1.52 -9.73 12.46
N PRO A 50 -0.82 -10.87 12.35
CA PRO A 50 0.55 -10.92 11.84
C PRO A 50 0.65 -10.36 10.41
N PHE A 51 1.81 -9.83 10.07
CA PHE A 51 2.11 -9.30 8.73
C PHE A 51 3.62 -9.31 8.47
N GLY A 52 4.00 -9.10 7.20
CA GLY A 52 5.39 -9.16 6.78
C GLY A 52 6.28 -8.16 7.52
N GLY A 53 7.47 -8.60 7.92
CA GLY A 53 8.49 -7.75 8.53
C GLY A 53 8.13 -7.16 9.89
N GLN A 54 7.27 -7.82 10.67
CA GLN A 54 6.86 -7.34 12.00
C GLN A 54 7.47 -8.19 13.12
N SER A 55 8.31 -7.59 13.96
CA SER A 55 8.92 -8.27 15.11
C SER A 55 8.60 -7.58 16.45
N LYS A 56 8.81 -8.33 17.54
CA LYS A 56 8.94 -7.83 18.91
C LYS A 56 10.43 -7.65 19.25
N ASN A 57 10.73 -6.88 20.29
CA ASN A 57 12.09 -6.80 20.86
C ASN A 57 13.21 -6.54 19.83
N PHE A 58 13.00 -5.60 18.89
CA PHE A 58 14.00 -5.18 17.91
C PHE A 58 14.55 -6.32 17.02
N GLY A 59 13.67 -7.15 16.45
CA GLY A 59 14.04 -8.25 15.55
C GLY A 59 13.89 -9.66 16.15
N GLY A 60 13.21 -9.78 17.29
CA GLY A 60 12.86 -11.05 17.93
C GLY A 60 11.65 -11.73 17.29
N GLU A 61 10.77 -12.27 18.12
CA GLU A 61 9.59 -13.04 17.68
C GLU A 61 8.63 -12.23 16.79
N GLN A 62 7.82 -12.95 15.99
CA GLN A 62 6.77 -12.36 15.16
C GLN A 62 5.81 -11.51 16.00
N ALA A 63 5.55 -10.28 15.53
CA ALA A 63 4.51 -9.42 16.08
C ALA A 63 3.20 -9.57 15.29
N ALA A 64 2.08 -9.20 15.92
CA ALA A 64 0.77 -9.09 15.30
C ALA A 64 0.19 -7.70 15.59
N ARG A 65 0.50 -6.72 14.72
CA ARG A 65 0.12 -5.32 14.96
C ARG A 65 -0.62 -4.66 13.81
N THR A 66 -1.00 -5.41 12.78
CA THR A 66 -1.81 -4.88 11.68
C THR A 66 -3.29 -4.92 12.08
N ALA A 67 -3.81 -3.78 12.52
CA ALA A 67 -5.25 -3.61 12.79
C ALA A 67 -6.07 -3.81 11.50
N ALA A 68 -7.18 -4.53 11.61
CA ALA A 68 -7.93 -4.92 10.41
C ALA A 68 -9.45 -4.93 10.61
N ALA A 69 -10.17 -4.54 9.55
CA ALA A 69 -11.57 -4.83 9.33
C ALA A 69 -11.65 -5.96 8.29
N ALA A 70 -11.64 -7.21 8.76
CA ALA A 70 -11.46 -8.40 7.93
C ALA A 70 -10.32 -8.20 6.90
N ASP A 71 -10.54 -8.53 5.64
CA ASP A 71 -9.64 -8.30 4.50
C ASP A 71 -10.02 -7.05 3.68
N ARG A 72 -10.92 -6.20 4.19
CA ARG A 72 -11.50 -5.03 3.50
C ARG A 72 -11.20 -3.71 4.21
N THR A 73 -10.06 -3.63 4.90
CA THR A 73 -9.72 -2.48 5.75
C THR A 73 -9.65 -1.16 4.97
N GLY A 74 -9.12 -1.17 3.74
CA GLY A 74 -9.10 0.02 2.89
C GLY A 74 -10.49 0.51 2.49
N HIS A 75 -11.43 -0.41 2.24
CA HIS A 75 -12.83 -0.06 1.97
C HIS A 75 -13.49 0.58 3.18
N ALA A 76 -13.37 -0.05 4.36
CA ALA A 76 -13.91 0.49 5.61
C ALA A 76 -13.35 1.89 5.91
N LEU A 77 -12.02 2.05 5.83
CA LEU A 77 -11.32 3.31 6.04
C LEU A 77 -11.85 4.43 5.13
N LEU A 78 -11.90 4.18 3.82
CA LEU A 78 -12.27 5.21 2.85
C LEU A 78 -13.74 5.63 3.00
N HIS A 79 -14.64 4.68 3.25
CA HIS A 79 -16.05 4.99 3.53
C HIS A 79 -16.22 5.80 4.82
N THR A 80 -15.55 5.41 5.91
CA THR A 80 -15.60 6.16 7.18
C THR A 80 -15.10 7.60 6.99
N LEU A 81 -13.95 7.79 6.32
CA LEU A 81 -13.42 9.13 6.08
C LEU A 81 -14.32 9.98 5.16
N TYR A 82 -14.93 9.37 4.14
CA TYR A 82 -15.89 10.08 3.29
C TYR A 82 -17.13 10.50 4.09
N GLN A 83 -17.67 9.62 4.94
CA GLN A 83 -18.78 9.95 5.85
C GLN A 83 -18.41 11.09 6.80
N GLN A 84 -17.20 11.11 7.35
CA GLN A 84 -16.75 12.22 8.20
C GLN A 84 -16.60 13.53 7.41
N ASN A 85 -16.18 13.49 6.15
CA ASN A 85 -16.18 14.68 5.29
C ASN A 85 -17.59 15.22 5.01
N LEU A 86 -18.58 14.34 4.82
CA LEU A 86 -19.99 14.74 4.70
C LEU A 86 -20.49 15.41 5.98
N LYS A 87 -20.19 14.81 7.15
CA LYS A 87 -20.51 15.39 8.46
C LYS A 87 -19.84 16.75 8.68
N ASN A 88 -18.61 16.92 8.19
CA ASN A 88 -17.84 18.15 8.28
C ASN A 88 -18.23 19.18 7.20
N HIS A 89 -19.12 18.83 6.27
CA HIS A 89 -19.51 19.68 5.15
C HIS A 89 -18.32 20.15 4.29
N THR A 90 -17.32 19.29 4.12
CA THR A 90 -16.18 19.57 3.24
C THR A 90 -16.68 19.85 1.82
N THR A 91 -16.21 20.92 1.18
CA THR A 91 -16.51 21.18 -0.23
C THR A 91 -15.75 20.19 -1.11
N ILE A 92 -16.49 19.31 -1.79
CA ILE A 92 -15.93 18.26 -2.64
C ILE A 92 -16.28 18.57 -4.10
N PHE A 93 -15.26 18.79 -4.92
CA PHE A 93 -15.38 18.86 -6.37
C PHE A 93 -15.15 17.46 -6.94
N SER A 94 -16.19 16.62 -6.89
CA SER A 94 -16.12 15.24 -7.39
C SER A 94 -16.01 15.22 -8.92
N GLU A 95 -15.18 14.31 -9.45
CA GLU A 95 -14.94 14.16 -10.90
C GLU A 95 -14.35 15.42 -11.58
N TRP A 96 -13.42 16.07 -10.88
CA TRP A 96 -12.54 17.09 -11.45
C TRP A 96 -11.13 16.55 -11.65
N TYR A 97 -10.59 16.73 -12.84
CA TYR A 97 -9.28 16.25 -13.23
C TYR A 97 -8.26 17.39 -13.19
N ALA A 98 -7.36 17.37 -12.19
CA ALA A 98 -6.29 18.36 -12.10
C ALA A 98 -5.28 18.19 -13.24
N LEU A 99 -4.95 19.29 -13.93
CA LEU A 99 -4.10 19.28 -15.12
C LEU A 99 -2.64 19.61 -14.77
N ASP A 100 -2.42 20.80 -14.21
CA ASP A 100 -1.08 21.30 -13.87
C ASP A 100 -1.10 22.26 -12.68
N LEU A 101 0.04 22.30 -11.96
CA LEU A 101 0.28 23.31 -10.92
C LEU A 101 0.46 24.68 -11.55
N VAL A 102 -0.10 25.71 -10.93
CA VAL A 102 0.10 27.11 -11.33
C VAL A 102 1.19 27.72 -10.45
N LYS A 103 2.24 28.25 -11.06
CA LYS A 103 3.31 28.98 -10.37
C LYS A 103 3.21 30.47 -10.64
N ASN A 104 3.52 31.29 -9.64
CA ASN A 104 3.70 32.73 -9.83
C ASN A 104 5.13 33.05 -10.33
N GLN A 105 5.40 34.34 -10.57
CA GLN A 105 6.70 34.84 -11.02
C GLN A 105 7.87 34.58 -10.04
N ASP A 106 7.56 34.36 -8.75
CA ASP A 106 8.55 34.07 -7.71
C ASP A 106 8.84 32.56 -7.60
N GLY A 107 8.20 31.74 -8.45
CA GLY A 107 8.34 30.29 -8.44
C GLY A 107 7.50 29.56 -7.40
N ALA A 108 6.62 30.25 -6.67
CA ALA A 108 5.72 29.65 -5.69
C ALA A 108 4.48 29.04 -6.35
N VAL A 109 4.03 27.89 -5.86
CA VAL A 109 2.75 27.27 -6.28
C VAL A 109 1.59 28.06 -5.68
N VAL A 110 0.63 28.46 -6.51
CA VAL A 110 -0.53 29.29 -6.14
C VAL A 110 -1.88 28.67 -6.50
N GLY A 111 -1.89 27.37 -6.81
CA GLY A 111 -3.09 26.62 -7.18
C GLY A 111 -2.82 25.59 -8.27
N CYS A 112 -3.90 25.14 -8.91
CA CYS A 112 -3.84 24.29 -10.09
C CYS A 112 -4.96 24.64 -11.08
N THR A 113 -4.78 24.30 -12.35
CA THR A 113 -5.89 24.21 -13.30
C THR A 113 -6.51 22.83 -13.24
N ALA A 114 -7.83 22.74 -13.42
CA ALA A 114 -8.55 21.49 -13.45
C ALA A 114 -9.67 21.51 -14.48
N LEU A 115 -9.97 20.34 -15.02
CA LEU A 115 -11.06 20.07 -15.96
C LEU A 115 -12.22 19.41 -15.21
N CYS A 116 -13.41 20.00 -15.29
CA CYS A 116 -14.65 19.33 -14.90
C CYS A 116 -14.98 18.26 -15.92
N ILE A 117 -15.00 16.99 -15.52
CA ILE A 117 -15.25 15.88 -16.46
C ILE A 117 -16.68 15.91 -16.98
N GLU A 118 -17.64 16.27 -16.12
CA GLU A 118 -19.06 16.31 -16.47
C GLU A 118 -19.37 17.36 -17.55
N THR A 119 -18.81 18.57 -17.41
CA THR A 119 -19.19 19.72 -18.25
C THR A 119 -18.14 20.08 -19.31
N GLY A 120 -16.90 19.60 -19.16
CA GLY A 120 -15.77 20.03 -19.98
C GLY A 120 -15.20 21.41 -19.61
N GLU A 121 -15.72 22.06 -18.56
CA GLU A 121 -15.23 23.37 -18.11
C GLU A 121 -13.81 23.27 -17.55
N VAL A 122 -12.95 24.25 -17.89
CA VAL A 122 -11.61 24.38 -17.29
C VAL A 122 -11.59 25.55 -16.32
N VAL A 123 -11.19 25.28 -15.08
CA VAL A 123 -11.16 26.26 -13.99
C VAL A 123 -9.77 26.35 -13.37
N TYR A 124 -9.41 27.55 -12.91
CA TYR A 124 -8.26 27.78 -12.06
C TYR A 124 -8.67 27.80 -10.58
N PHE A 125 -8.23 26.79 -9.83
CA PHE A 125 -8.36 26.74 -8.38
C PHE A 125 -7.22 27.50 -7.71
N LYS A 126 -7.39 28.81 -7.56
CA LYS A 126 -6.46 29.66 -6.81
C LYS A 126 -6.46 29.29 -5.33
N ALA A 127 -5.28 29.01 -4.77
CA ALA A 127 -5.14 28.63 -3.36
C ALA A 127 -3.85 29.18 -2.74
N ARG A 128 -3.85 29.31 -1.41
CA ARG A 128 -2.64 29.64 -0.63
C ARG A 128 -1.79 28.41 -0.34
N ALA A 129 -2.40 27.24 -0.33
CA ALA A 129 -1.75 25.95 -0.14
C ALA A 129 -2.41 24.95 -1.10
N THR A 130 -1.59 24.18 -1.81
CA THR A 130 -2.02 23.15 -2.74
C THR A 130 -1.41 21.83 -2.30
N VAL A 131 -2.24 20.87 -1.92
CA VAL A 131 -1.82 19.56 -1.41
C VAL A 131 -2.06 18.51 -2.49
N LEU A 132 -0.98 17.92 -3.01
CA LEU A 132 -1.08 16.78 -3.92
C LEU A 132 -1.26 15.49 -3.10
N ALA A 133 -2.38 14.81 -3.31
CA ALA A 133 -2.71 13.52 -2.70
C ALA A 133 -3.23 12.52 -3.76
N THR A 134 -2.56 12.48 -4.92
CA THR A 134 -3.04 11.83 -6.16
C THR A 134 -2.76 10.32 -6.27
N GLY A 135 -2.27 9.68 -5.21
CA GLY A 135 -1.89 8.27 -5.22
C GLY A 135 -0.61 7.97 -6.02
N GLY A 136 -0.41 6.67 -6.33
CA GLY A 136 0.78 6.15 -7.04
C GLY A 136 0.58 5.96 -8.55
N ALA A 137 1.54 5.30 -9.21
CA ALA A 137 1.63 5.22 -10.66
C ALA A 137 1.80 3.79 -11.22
N GLY A 138 1.24 2.75 -10.58
CA GLY A 138 1.48 1.36 -10.97
C GLY A 138 1.08 1.00 -12.41
N ARG A 139 0.28 1.83 -13.09
CA ARG A 139 -0.12 1.62 -14.49
C ARG A 139 0.98 1.87 -15.52
N ILE A 140 2.18 2.28 -15.10
CA ILE A 140 3.37 2.24 -15.97
C ILE A 140 3.85 0.81 -16.27
N TYR A 141 3.45 -0.17 -15.44
CA TYR A 141 3.77 -1.59 -15.65
C TYR A 141 2.66 -2.31 -16.41
N GLN A 142 3.06 -3.33 -17.17
CA GLN A 142 2.14 -4.16 -17.94
C GLN A 142 1.14 -4.94 -17.06
N SER A 143 1.59 -5.41 -15.89
CA SER A 143 0.73 -6.06 -14.90
C SER A 143 0.91 -5.37 -13.55
N THR A 144 -0.20 -5.00 -12.92
CA THR A 144 -0.21 -4.26 -11.66
C THR A 144 -1.47 -4.56 -10.85
N THR A 145 -1.36 -4.49 -9.53
CA THR A 145 -2.51 -4.58 -8.60
C THR A 145 -3.31 -3.29 -8.55
N ASN A 146 -2.78 -2.21 -9.12
CA ASN A 146 -3.32 -0.88 -9.02
C ASN A 146 -4.58 -0.73 -9.87
N ALA A 147 -5.49 0.16 -9.44
CA ALA A 147 -6.64 0.54 -10.25
C ALA A 147 -6.20 1.21 -11.56
N HIS A 148 -7.11 1.33 -12.52
CA HIS A 148 -6.82 1.99 -13.80
C HIS A 148 -6.49 3.49 -13.64
N ILE A 149 -6.96 4.12 -12.58
CA ILE A 149 -6.76 5.54 -12.28
C ILE A 149 -5.38 5.86 -11.68
N ASN A 150 -4.54 4.86 -11.37
CA ASN A 150 -3.21 5.06 -10.77
C ASN A 150 -2.16 5.36 -11.84
N THR A 151 -2.22 6.57 -12.41
CA THR A 151 -1.43 7.01 -13.57
C THR A 151 -0.27 7.96 -13.22
N GLY A 152 -0.10 8.32 -11.94
CA GLY A 152 1.01 9.18 -11.51
C GLY A 152 0.82 10.66 -11.83
N ASP A 153 -0.42 11.13 -11.86
CA ASP A 153 -0.73 12.49 -12.34
C ASP A 153 -0.02 13.57 -11.53
N GLY A 154 -0.01 13.47 -10.20
CA GLY A 154 0.72 14.40 -9.33
C GLY A 154 2.24 14.39 -9.54
N VAL A 155 2.82 13.22 -9.85
CA VAL A 155 4.24 13.10 -10.22
C VAL A 155 4.49 13.84 -11.54
N GLY A 156 3.63 13.65 -12.53
CA GLY A 156 3.69 14.38 -13.81
C GLY A 156 3.58 15.89 -13.63
N MET A 157 2.61 16.35 -12.83
CA MET A 157 2.41 17.77 -12.51
C MET A 157 3.64 18.38 -11.81
N ALA A 158 4.21 17.67 -10.83
CA ALA A 158 5.40 18.11 -10.11
C ALA A 158 6.59 18.27 -11.07
N ILE A 159 6.87 17.26 -11.91
CA ILE A 159 7.96 17.30 -12.88
C ILE A 159 7.79 18.46 -13.87
N ARG A 160 6.59 18.64 -14.44
CA ARG A 160 6.31 19.76 -15.37
C ARG A 160 6.45 21.13 -14.71
N ALA A 161 6.20 21.23 -13.40
CA ALA A 161 6.42 22.44 -12.61
C ALA A 161 7.89 22.65 -12.16
N GLY A 162 8.80 21.76 -12.55
CA GLY A 162 10.21 21.79 -12.15
C GLY A 162 10.45 21.39 -10.70
N VAL A 163 9.53 20.67 -10.07
CA VAL A 163 9.67 20.13 -8.71
C VAL A 163 10.32 18.75 -8.80
N PRO A 164 11.41 18.48 -8.06
CA PRO A 164 12.05 17.18 -8.07
C PRO A 164 11.17 16.10 -7.44
N VAL A 165 11.41 14.87 -7.85
CA VAL A 165 10.81 13.65 -7.30
C VAL A 165 11.93 12.76 -6.76
N GLN A 166 11.64 11.89 -5.80
CA GLN A 166 12.64 11.15 -5.04
C GLN A 166 12.35 9.64 -5.07
N ASP A 167 13.42 8.83 -5.07
CA ASP A 167 13.43 7.35 -4.97
C ASP A 167 12.52 6.64 -5.98
N MET A 168 12.40 7.20 -7.19
CA MET A 168 11.46 6.74 -8.23
C MET A 168 11.77 5.33 -8.78
N GLU A 169 12.97 4.82 -8.53
CA GLU A 169 13.37 3.45 -8.85
C GLU A 169 12.84 2.41 -7.85
N MET A 170 12.38 2.84 -6.67
CA MET A 170 11.95 1.96 -5.57
C MET A 170 10.52 1.45 -5.77
N TRP A 171 10.33 0.54 -6.72
CA TRP A 171 9.04 -0.09 -7.00
C TRP A 171 8.81 -1.36 -6.19
N GLN A 172 7.80 -1.36 -5.33
CA GLN A 172 7.39 -2.55 -4.58
C GLN A 172 6.56 -3.51 -5.44
N PHE A 173 7.08 -4.71 -5.66
CA PHE A 173 6.33 -5.82 -6.24
C PHE A 173 5.69 -6.65 -5.12
N HIS A 174 4.36 -6.60 -5.00
CA HIS A 174 3.66 -7.38 -3.99
C HIS A 174 3.82 -8.88 -4.27
N PRO A 175 4.20 -9.72 -3.28
CA PRO A 175 4.49 -11.12 -3.53
C PRO A 175 3.31 -11.90 -4.10
N THR A 176 2.07 -11.57 -3.71
CA THR A 176 0.87 -12.38 -3.99
C THR A 176 -0.18 -11.71 -4.88
N GLY A 177 0.21 -11.17 -6.04
CA GLY A 177 -0.74 -10.85 -7.12
C GLY A 177 -1.22 -12.13 -7.84
N ILE A 178 -2.51 -12.23 -8.16
CA ILE A 178 -3.10 -13.37 -8.87
C ILE A 178 -2.46 -13.48 -10.26
N ALA A 179 -1.87 -14.63 -10.56
CA ALA A 179 -1.26 -14.87 -11.85
C ALA A 179 -2.31 -14.81 -12.98
N GLY A 180 -1.96 -14.16 -14.09
CA GLY A 180 -2.87 -13.94 -15.23
C GLY A 180 -3.86 -12.79 -15.07
N ALA A 181 -4.11 -12.31 -13.85
CA ALA A 181 -5.07 -11.21 -13.59
C ALA A 181 -4.43 -9.94 -12.99
N GLY A 182 -3.39 -10.09 -12.16
CA GLY A 182 -2.72 -8.98 -11.46
C GLY A 182 -3.42 -8.50 -10.19
N VAL A 183 -4.65 -8.95 -9.91
CA VAL A 183 -5.42 -8.57 -8.70
C VAL A 183 -4.69 -9.00 -7.43
N LEU A 184 -4.71 -8.16 -6.40
CA LEU A 184 -4.06 -8.43 -5.12
C LEU A 184 -4.78 -9.55 -4.34
N VAL A 185 -4.02 -10.52 -3.86
CA VAL A 185 -4.39 -11.33 -2.67
C VAL A 185 -3.59 -10.85 -1.47
N THR A 186 -4.29 -10.52 -0.39
CA THR A 186 -3.70 -9.89 0.79
C THR A 186 -2.56 -10.71 1.38
N GLU A 187 -1.51 -10.02 1.83
CA GLU A 187 -0.48 -10.64 2.68
C GLU A 187 -1.04 -11.14 4.02
N GLY A 188 -2.24 -10.68 4.40
CA GLY A 188 -3.01 -11.25 5.49
C GLY A 188 -3.21 -12.76 5.36
N CYS A 189 -3.32 -13.32 4.15
CA CYS A 189 -3.41 -14.77 3.96
C CYS A 189 -2.22 -15.51 4.56
N ARG A 190 -1.00 -14.94 4.43
CA ARG A 190 0.22 -15.48 5.04
C ARG A 190 0.29 -15.13 6.53
N GLY A 191 -0.23 -13.96 6.92
CA GLY A 191 -0.39 -13.55 8.31
C GLY A 191 -1.27 -14.50 9.14
N GLU A 192 -2.33 -15.02 8.54
CA GLU A 192 -3.24 -16.02 9.14
C GLU A 192 -2.72 -17.48 9.00
N GLY A 193 -1.47 -17.67 8.56
CA GLY A 193 -0.81 -18.97 8.53
C GLY A 193 -0.76 -19.67 7.16
N GLY A 194 -1.26 -19.05 6.09
CA GLY A 194 -0.98 -19.50 4.73
C GLY A 194 0.51 -19.40 4.36
N TYR A 195 0.94 -20.18 3.37
CA TYR A 195 2.34 -20.20 2.94
C TYR A 195 2.47 -20.47 1.43
N LEU A 196 3.67 -20.21 0.91
CA LEU A 196 4.00 -20.33 -0.50
C LEU A 196 4.64 -21.70 -0.79
N LEU A 197 4.16 -22.35 -1.84
CA LEU A 197 4.69 -23.63 -2.33
C LEU A 197 5.22 -23.48 -3.77
N ASN A 198 6.26 -24.25 -4.07
CA ASN A 198 6.71 -24.48 -5.45
C ASN A 198 6.08 -25.76 -6.03
N LYS A 199 6.37 -26.10 -7.30
CA LYS A 199 5.76 -27.26 -7.98
C LYS A 199 6.06 -28.62 -7.34
N HIS A 200 7.03 -28.68 -6.43
CA HIS A 200 7.42 -29.89 -5.70
C HIS A 200 6.73 -29.98 -4.33
N GLY A 201 5.84 -29.04 -3.99
CA GLY A 201 5.22 -28.96 -2.67
C GLY A 201 6.19 -28.48 -1.58
N GLU A 202 7.32 -27.88 -1.97
CA GLU A 202 8.26 -27.33 -0.99
C GLU A 202 7.80 -25.95 -0.52
N ARG A 203 7.77 -25.75 0.80
CA ARG A 203 7.65 -24.44 1.43
C ARG A 203 8.96 -23.66 1.36
N PHE A 204 9.32 -23.21 0.16
CA PHE A 204 10.64 -22.69 -0.17
C PHE A 204 11.07 -21.46 0.65
N MET A 205 10.14 -20.68 1.22
CA MET A 205 10.50 -19.53 2.06
C MET A 205 11.23 -19.92 3.35
N GLU A 206 11.13 -21.19 3.80
CA GLU A 206 11.94 -21.69 4.92
C GLU A 206 13.44 -21.72 4.58
N ARG A 207 13.79 -21.90 3.30
CA ARG A 207 15.17 -21.81 2.81
C ARG A 207 15.65 -20.36 2.69
N TYR A 208 14.85 -19.49 2.07
CA TYR A 208 15.29 -18.11 1.76
C TYR A 208 15.26 -17.17 2.97
N ALA A 209 14.33 -17.38 3.91
CA ALA A 209 14.22 -16.57 5.11
C ALA A 209 13.92 -17.46 6.33
N PRO A 210 14.92 -18.18 6.88
CA PRO A 210 14.68 -19.21 7.90
C PRO A 210 13.88 -18.74 9.13
N ASN A 211 14.10 -17.49 9.55
CA ASN A 211 13.41 -16.89 10.68
C ASN A 211 11.96 -16.49 10.34
N ALA A 212 11.79 -15.56 9.38
CA ALA A 212 10.49 -14.94 9.09
C ALA A 212 9.63 -15.72 8.10
N LYS A 213 10.23 -16.64 7.33
CA LYS A 213 9.57 -17.47 6.31
C LYS A 213 8.73 -16.60 5.36
N ASP A 214 7.46 -16.95 5.18
CA ASP A 214 6.50 -16.27 4.31
C ASP A 214 6.14 -14.83 4.76
N LEU A 215 6.55 -14.44 5.97
CA LEU A 215 6.40 -13.10 6.56
C LEU A 215 7.71 -12.30 6.54
N ALA A 216 8.67 -12.67 5.70
CA ALA A 216 9.85 -11.83 5.42
C ALA A 216 9.47 -10.51 4.71
N GLY A 217 10.47 -9.63 4.53
CA GLY A 217 10.33 -8.42 3.72
C GLY A 217 9.83 -8.75 2.31
N ARG A 218 8.93 -7.92 1.77
CA ARG A 218 8.25 -8.20 0.50
C ARG A 218 9.22 -8.35 -0.67
N ASP A 219 10.27 -7.55 -0.68
CA ASP A 219 11.34 -7.58 -1.66
C ASP A 219 12.09 -8.93 -1.65
N VAL A 220 12.35 -9.50 -0.46
CA VAL A 220 12.93 -10.83 -0.27
C VAL A 220 11.98 -11.92 -0.79
N VAL A 221 10.71 -11.88 -0.38
CA VAL A 221 9.72 -12.89 -0.80
C VAL A 221 9.50 -12.85 -2.31
N ALA A 222 9.37 -11.65 -2.89
CA ALA A 222 9.19 -11.48 -4.33
C ALA A 222 10.40 -12.02 -5.13
N ARG A 223 11.64 -11.68 -4.72
CA ARG A 223 12.85 -12.22 -5.36
C ARG A 223 12.92 -13.75 -5.24
N SER A 224 12.57 -14.31 -4.08
CA SER A 224 12.58 -15.75 -3.85
C SER A 224 11.61 -16.49 -4.78
N ILE A 225 10.38 -15.99 -4.93
CA ILE A 225 9.40 -16.51 -5.89
C ILE A 225 9.98 -16.52 -7.31
N MET A 226 10.58 -15.41 -7.74
CA MET A 226 11.10 -15.30 -9.10
C MET A 226 12.31 -16.21 -9.34
N ILE A 227 13.13 -16.47 -8.32
CA ILE A 227 14.21 -17.46 -8.39
C ILE A 227 13.63 -18.87 -8.57
N GLU A 228 12.62 -19.26 -7.78
CA GLU A 228 11.96 -20.57 -7.93
C GLU A 228 11.39 -20.77 -9.34
N ILE A 229 10.70 -19.75 -9.88
CA ILE A 229 10.16 -19.79 -11.24
C ILE A 229 11.28 -19.91 -12.28
N ARG A 230 12.30 -19.05 -12.19
CA ARG A 230 13.42 -19.01 -13.14
C ARG A 230 14.24 -20.29 -13.16
N GLU A 231 14.34 -20.98 -12.03
CA GLU A 231 15.05 -22.25 -11.90
C GLU A 231 14.14 -23.47 -12.15
N GLY A 232 13.00 -23.27 -12.81
CA GLY A 232 12.14 -24.36 -13.30
C GLY A 232 11.29 -25.03 -12.22
N ARG A 233 11.23 -24.47 -11.01
CA ARG A 233 10.43 -24.96 -9.88
C ARG A 233 9.07 -24.28 -9.75
N GLY A 234 8.74 -23.33 -10.64
CA GLY A 234 7.41 -22.75 -10.73
C GLY A 234 6.34 -23.77 -11.13
N CYS A 235 5.13 -23.62 -10.59
CA CYS A 235 3.93 -24.36 -11.01
C CYS A 235 3.47 -23.85 -12.38
N ASP A 236 3.10 -24.72 -13.31
CA ASP A 236 2.57 -24.27 -14.60
C ASP A 236 1.07 -23.96 -14.52
N GLY A 237 0.66 -22.86 -15.15
CA GLY A 237 -0.74 -22.49 -15.36
C GLY A 237 -0.99 -22.04 -16.80
N PRO A 238 -2.25 -21.80 -17.19
CA PRO A 238 -2.60 -21.34 -18.55
C PRO A 238 -1.95 -20.00 -18.95
N TRP A 239 -1.34 -19.30 -18.00
CA TRP A 239 -0.69 -18.00 -18.18
C TRP A 239 0.83 -18.04 -17.94
N GLY A 240 1.43 -19.24 -17.94
CA GLY A 240 2.87 -19.47 -17.72
C GLY A 240 3.19 -20.03 -16.32
N ALA A 241 4.47 -20.03 -15.97
CA ALA A 241 4.96 -20.51 -14.68
C ALA A 241 4.64 -19.53 -13.53
N THR A 242 4.18 -20.06 -12.41
CA THR A 242 3.60 -19.36 -11.26
C THR A 242 4.01 -20.03 -9.94
N ARG A 243 3.48 -19.53 -8.82
CA ARG A 243 3.60 -20.16 -7.49
C ARG A 243 2.21 -20.59 -7.02
N GLU A 244 2.14 -21.59 -6.14
CA GLU A 244 0.89 -21.94 -5.46
C GLU A 244 0.85 -21.27 -4.07
N THR A 245 -0.32 -20.77 -3.69
CA THR A 245 -0.54 -20.14 -2.37
C THR A 245 -1.58 -20.96 -1.63
N GLU A 246 -1.20 -21.63 -0.54
CA GLU A 246 -2.15 -22.37 0.28
C GLU A 246 -2.79 -21.39 1.28
N THR A 247 -4.11 -21.20 1.17
CA THR A 247 -4.89 -20.36 2.09
C THR A 247 -5.62 -21.24 3.10
N ARG A 248 -5.38 -21.05 4.40
CA ARG A 248 -6.29 -21.56 5.42
C ARG A 248 -7.41 -20.55 5.65
N SER A 249 -8.66 -20.99 5.55
CA SER A 249 -9.80 -20.17 5.95
C SER A 249 -9.69 -19.88 7.45
N PRO A 250 -9.86 -18.62 7.89
CA PRO A 250 -10.06 -18.35 9.30
C PRO A 250 -11.39 -19.00 9.72
N GLY A 251 -11.33 -19.83 10.75
CA GLY A 251 -12.52 -20.34 11.45
C GLY A 251 -13.16 -19.27 12.32
#